data_AF-A0A7W1V7M5-F1
#
_entry.id   AF-A0A7W1V7M5-F1
#
_cell.length_a   1.000
_cell.length_b   1.000
_cell.length_c   1.000
_cell.angle_alpha   90.00
_cell.angle_beta   90.00
_cell.angle_gamma   90.00
#
_symmetry.space_group_name_H-M   'P 1'
#
loop_
_entity.id
_entity.type
_entity.pdbx_description
1 polymer ?
#
loop_
_entity_poly.entity_id
_entity_poly.type
_entity_poly.pdbx_seq_one_letter_code
_entity_poly.pdbx_strand_id
1 'polypeptide(L)'
;MKLKLLFLLIFLIVPTIVSAQKKDLIGYRHKGVIYGATLPNGAKDLGGGLLSNENYGVSRFSKGKKFMLWLEKITERDARGVPSWEVRDVLSFGKLKKNQEFLFSYSSSCLQNGKEKLDLIVQAEFLSKAKTYKIIQAWRANVKREKFEKILTKGIKCAYVES
;
A
#
# COMPACT_ATOMS: atom_id res chain seq x y z
N MET A 1 66.38 1.84 3.79
CA MET A 1 65.49 2.67 2.95
C MET A 1 64.04 2.42 3.36
N LYS A 2 63.34 3.47 3.79
CA LYS A 2 61.95 3.44 4.26
C LYS A 2 61.02 3.71 3.07
N LEU A 3 60.07 2.83 2.78
CA LEU A 3 58.95 3.16 1.89
C LEU A 3 57.64 2.88 2.63
N LYS A 4 57.10 3.93 3.26
CA LYS A 4 55.76 3.96 3.86
C LYS A 4 54.75 4.03 2.72
N LEU A 5 54.06 2.93 2.43
CA LEU A 5 52.92 2.93 1.53
C LEU A 5 51.66 3.25 2.36
N LEU A 6 51.27 4.52 2.30
CA LEU A 6 50.08 5.08 2.92
C LEU A 6 48.85 4.57 2.14
N PHE A 7 48.16 3.53 2.64
CA PHE A 7 46.87 3.12 2.09
C PHE A 7 45.81 4.16 2.47
N LEU A 8 45.58 5.09 1.54
CA LEU A 8 44.50 6.06 1.58
C LEU A 8 43.17 5.32 1.35
N LEU A 9 42.47 4.96 2.43
CA LEU A 9 41.12 4.39 2.33
C LEU A 9 40.16 5.50 1.88
N ILE A 10 39.94 5.58 0.57
CA ILE A 10 38.95 6.45 -0.05
C ILE A 10 37.58 6.00 0.48
N PHE A 11 36.98 6.84 1.33
CA PHE A 11 35.57 6.77 1.67
C PHE A 11 34.76 6.90 0.37
N LEU A 12 34.33 5.76 -0.18
CA LEU A 12 33.29 5.71 -1.20
C LEU A 12 32.01 6.26 -0.56
N ILE A 13 31.79 7.56 -0.76
CA ILE A 13 30.51 8.22 -0.52
C ILE A 13 29.55 7.58 -1.51
N VAL A 14 28.89 6.50 -1.09
CA VAL A 14 27.78 5.94 -1.84
C VAL A 14 26.65 6.97 -1.72
N PRO A 15 26.26 7.68 -2.79
CA PRO A 15 25.07 8.50 -2.71
C PRO A 15 23.92 7.53 -2.46
N THR A 16 23.32 7.61 -1.27
CA THR A 16 22.07 6.93 -0.99
C THR A 16 21.03 7.51 -1.95
N ILE A 17 20.73 6.79 -3.02
CA ILE A 17 19.67 7.12 -3.96
C ILE A 17 18.34 6.98 -3.21
N VAL A 18 17.90 8.07 -2.58
CA VAL A 18 16.62 8.13 -1.87
C VAL A 18 15.53 8.50 -2.88
N SER A 19 14.77 7.47 -3.27
CA SER A 19 13.32 7.51 -3.55
C SER A 19 12.78 8.47 -4.64
N ALA A 20 13.17 8.28 -5.90
CA ALA A 20 12.46 8.84 -7.06
C ALA A 20 11.21 8.03 -7.51
N GLN A 21 11.09 6.77 -7.09
CA GLN A 21 10.07 5.82 -7.61
C GLN A 21 8.59 6.22 -7.39
N LYS A 22 8.27 7.20 -6.53
CA LYS A 22 6.88 7.52 -6.20
C LYS A 22 6.15 8.28 -7.32
N LYS A 23 6.86 9.12 -8.09
CA LYS A 23 6.25 9.89 -9.18
C LYS A 23 5.93 9.02 -10.41
N ASP A 24 6.69 7.96 -10.64
CA ASP A 24 6.59 7.14 -11.86
C ASP A 24 5.38 6.19 -11.89
N LEU A 25 4.66 6.05 -10.76
CA LEU A 25 3.53 5.12 -10.67
C LEU A 25 2.17 5.80 -10.84
N ILE A 26 2.05 7.11 -10.61
CA ILE A 26 0.78 7.83 -10.82
C ILE A 26 0.53 7.93 -12.32
N GLY A 27 -0.68 7.60 -12.77
CA GLY A 27 -1.05 7.49 -14.18
C GLY A 27 -0.70 6.14 -14.81
N TYR A 28 -0.01 5.24 -14.08
CA TYR A 28 0.26 3.89 -14.57
C TYR A 28 -1.07 3.14 -14.79
N ARG A 29 -1.16 2.43 -15.92
CA ARG A 29 -2.36 1.67 -16.31
C ARG A 29 -2.09 0.18 -16.34
N HIS A 30 -3.05 -0.60 -15.88
CA HIS A 30 -3.05 -2.06 -16.00
C HIS A 30 -4.47 -2.60 -16.14
N LYS A 31 -4.56 -3.86 -16.57
CA LYS A 31 -5.84 -4.53 -16.82
C LYS A 31 -6.06 -5.62 -15.77
N GLY A 32 -7.23 -5.58 -15.14
CA GLY A 32 -7.61 -6.50 -14.09
C GLY A 32 -6.78 -6.38 -12.81
N VAL A 33 -7.19 -7.16 -11.82
CA VAL A 33 -6.49 -7.41 -10.56
C VAL A 33 -6.40 -8.92 -10.45
N ILE A 34 -5.19 -9.48 -10.54
CA ILE A 34 -4.97 -10.93 -10.57
C ILE A 34 -3.97 -11.24 -9.47
N TYR A 35 -4.47 -11.79 -8.37
CA TYR A 35 -3.65 -12.11 -7.20
C TYR A 35 -2.41 -12.93 -7.59
N GLY A 36 -1.24 -12.46 -7.18
CA GLY A 36 0.04 -13.11 -7.45
C GLY A 36 0.66 -12.80 -8.82
N ALA A 37 -0.08 -12.17 -9.74
CA ALA A 37 0.47 -11.75 -11.02
C ALA A 37 1.49 -10.63 -10.86
N THR A 38 2.48 -10.59 -11.75
CA THR A 38 3.47 -9.51 -11.81
C THR A 38 3.18 -8.65 -13.02
N LEU A 39 3.00 -7.35 -12.77
CA LEU A 39 2.77 -6.35 -13.79
C LEU A 39 4.05 -6.10 -14.60
N PRO A 40 3.96 -5.58 -15.85
CA PRO A 40 5.13 -5.25 -16.67
C PRO A 40 6.13 -4.31 -16.00
N ASN A 41 5.68 -3.47 -15.06
CA ASN A 41 6.57 -2.60 -14.28
C ASN A 41 7.27 -3.33 -13.12
N GLY A 42 7.11 -4.65 -12.98
CA GLY A 42 7.71 -5.48 -11.93
C GLY A 42 7.00 -5.46 -10.59
N ALA A 43 5.84 -4.81 -10.46
CA ALA A 43 5.03 -4.86 -9.25
C ALA A 43 4.19 -6.15 -9.21
N LYS A 44 4.27 -6.90 -8.11
CA LYS A 44 3.47 -8.10 -7.86
C LYS A 44 2.20 -7.74 -7.10
N ASP A 45 1.06 -8.12 -7.65
CA ASP A 45 -0.28 -7.96 -7.07
C ASP A 45 -0.47 -8.88 -5.86
N LEU A 46 -0.91 -8.30 -4.74
CA LEU A 46 -1.19 -8.99 -3.47
C LEU A 46 -2.69 -8.92 -3.10
N GLY A 47 -3.54 -8.61 -4.07
CA GLY A 47 -4.97 -8.42 -3.94
C GLY A 47 -5.36 -7.02 -3.49
N GLY A 48 -6.64 -6.72 -3.62
CA GLY A 48 -7.23 -5.43 -3.32
C GLY A 48 -8.71 -5.55 -2.99
N GLY A 49 -9.37 -4.41 -2.91
CA GLY A 49 -10.81 -4.33 -2.69
C GLY A 49 -11.37 -3.02 -3.23
N LEU A 50 -12.65 -3.04 -3.58
CA LEU A 50 -13.37 -1.86 -4.03
C LEU A 50 -13.64 -0.91 -2.86
N LEU A 51 -13.70 0.38 -3.16
CA LEU A 51 -14.15 1.40 -2.23
C LEU A 51 -15.67 1.54 -2.28
N SER A 52 -16.23 2.45 -1.46
CA SER A 52 -17.67 2.76 -1.48
C SER A 52 -18.17 3.18 -2.86
N ASN A 53 -17.32 3.84 -3.64
CA ASN A 53 -17.52 4.06 -5.07
C ASN A 53 -16.80 2.96 -5.84
N GLU A 54 -17.56 2.06 -6.46
CA GLU A 54 -17.04 0.88 -7.17
C GLU A 54 -16.18 1.19 -8.40
N ASN A 55 -16.15 2.45 -8.85
CA ASN A 55 -15.19 2.91 -9.85
C ASN A 55 -13.78 3.13 -9.27
N TYR A 56 -13.60 2.99 -7.96
CA TYR A 56 -12.33 3.10 -7.28
C TYR A 56 -12.02 1.85 -6.46
N GLY A 57 -10.74 1.54 -6.36
CA GLY A 57 -10.23 0.44 -5.56
C GLY A 57 -8.95 0.81 -4.84
N VAL A 58 -8.61 0.00 -3.84
CA VAL A 58 -7.28 -0.01 -3.24
C VAL A 58 -6.68 -1.38 -3.41
N SER A 59 -5.51 -1.44 -4.05
CA SER A 59 -4.78 -2.68 -4.30
C SER A 59 -3.44 -2.67 -3.57
N ARG A 60 -3.04 -3.85 -3.07
CA ARG A 60 -1.73 -4.07 -2.46
C ARG A 60 -0.77 -4.57 -3.53
N PHE A 61 0.40 -3.96 -3.59
CA PHE A 61 1.49 -4.41 -4.45
C PHE A 61 2.78 -4.58 -3.66
N SER A 62 3.66 -5.44 -4.17
CA SER A 62 5.06 -5.49 -3.75
C SER A 62 6.00 -5.30 -4.92
N LYS A 63 7.11 -4.60 -4.72
CA LYS A 63 8.17 -4.46 -5.72
C LYS A 63 9.53 -4.46 -5.01
N GLY A 64 10.29 -5.52 -5.20
CA GLY A 64 11.49 -5.79 -4.39
C GLY A 64 11.14 -5.89 -2.90
N LYS A 65 11.77 -5.07 -2.06
CA LYS A 65 11.55 -5.05 -0.59
C LYS A 65 10.46 -4.06 -0.14
N LYS A 66 9.79 -3.38 -1.07
CA LYS A 66 8.76 -2.37 -0.77
C LYS A 66 7.37 -2.96 -0.90
N PHE A 67 6.49 -2.55 0.00
CA PHE A 67 5.04 -2.74 -0.11
C PHE A 67 4.40 -1.43 -0.52
N MET A 68 3.33 -1.51 -1.30
CA MET A 68 2.62 -0.34 -1.80
C MET A 68 1.13 -0.55 -1.70
N LEU A 69 0.41 0.55 -1.44
CA LEU A 69 -1.03 0.63 -1.66
C LEU A 69 -1.27 1.59 -2.82
N TRP A 70 -1.99 1.14 -3.83
CA TRP A 70 -2.37 1.95 -4.99
C TRP A 70 -3.84 2.30 -4.85
N LEU A 71 -4.16 3.61 -4.87
CA LEU A 71 -5.53 4.09 -5.07
C LEU A 71 -5.74 4.12 -6.58
N GLU A 72 -6.73 3.41 -7.06
CA GLU A 72 -6.92 3.17 -8.48
C GLU A 72 -8.32 3.55 -8.90
N LYS A 73 -8.46 3.95 -10.16
CA LYS A 73 -9.74 4.28 -10.79
C LYS A 73 -9.94 3.44 -12.04
N ILE A 74 -11.13 2.90 -12.21
CA ILE A 74 -11.53 2.25 -13.46
C ILE A 74 -11.64 3.32 -14.54
N THR A 75 -10.94 3.13 -15.66
CA THR A 75 -11.02 4.03 -16.82
C THR A 75 -11.91 3.47 -17.92
N GLU A 76 -12.00 2.16 -18.02
CA GLU A 76 -12.79 1.44 -19.04
C GLU A 76 -12.99 -0.01 -18.59
N ARG A 77 -13.87 -0.73 -19.29
CA ARG A 77 -14.03 -2.18 -19.17
C ARG A 77 -13.99 -2.78 -20.57
N ASP A 78 -13.33 -3.92 -20.71
CA ASP A 78 -13.35 -4.65 -21.99
C ASP A 78 -14.70 -5.35 -22.24
N ALA A 79 -14.86 -5.97 -23.41
CA ALA A 79 -16.09 -6.68 -23.78
C ALA A 79 -16.48 -7.84 -22.84
N ARG A 80 -15.57 -8.29 -21.97
CA ARG A 80 -15.80 -9.31 -20.93
C ARG A 80 -16.02 -8.70 -19.55
N GLY A 81 -16.13 -7.37 -19.46
CA GLY A 81 -16.31 -6.64 -18.21
C GLY A 81 -15.04 -6.44 -17.38
N VAL A 82 -13.86 -6.88 -17.89
CA VAL A 82 -12.59 -6.76 -17.17
C VAL A 82 -12.17 -5.30 -17.12
N PRO A 83 -12.00 -4.70 -15.93
CA PRO A 83 -11.66 -3.28 -15.81
C PRO A 83 -10.20 -3.01 -16.18
N SER A 84 -9.97 -1.90 -16.87
CA SER A 84 -8.66 -1.23 -16.92
C SER A 84 -8.61 -0.20 -15.79
N TRP A 85 -7.50 -0.22 -15.04
CA TRP A 85 -7.26 0.62 -13.88
C TRP A 85 -6.19 1.65 -14.19
N GLU A 86 -6.33 2.85 -13.62
CA GLU A 86 -5.31 3.88 -13.61
C GLU A 86 -4.98 4.27 -12.16
N VAL A 87 -3.70 4.23 -11.82
CA VAL A 87 -3.19 4.57 -10.48
C VAL A 87 -3.27 6.08 -10.25
N ARG A 88 -3.97 6.49 -9.19
CA ARG A 88 -4.19 7.89 -8.83
C ARG A 88 -3.29 8.38 -7.69
N ASP A 89 -3.00 7.49 -6.75
CA ASP A 89 -2.08 7.79 -5.67
C ASP A 89 -1.43 6.53 -5.13
N VAL A 90 -0.26 6.70 -4.50
CA VAL A 90 0.51 5.59 -3.97
C VAL A 90 0.96 5.89 -2.55
N LEU A 91 0.73 4.95 -1.64
CA LEU A 91 1.47 4.85 -0.39
C LEU A 91 2.57 3.80 -0.55
N SER A 92 3.77 4.10 -0.10
CA SER A 92 4.92 3.18 -0.17
C SER A 92 5.47 2.96 1.22
N PHE A 93 5.77 1.70 1.50
CA PHE A 93 6.20 1.23 2.80
C PHE A 93 7.47 0.39 2.64
N GLY A 94 8.30 0.40 3.69
CA GLY A 94 9.34 -0.59 3.84
C GLY A 94 8.76 -1.99 4.09
N LYS A 95 9.61 -2.90 4.52
CA LYS A 95 9.17 -4.24 4.92
C LYS A 95 8.22 -4.15 6.12
N LEU A 96 7.05 -4.80 6.01
CA LEU A 96 6.14 -4.98 7.14
C LEU A 96 6.70 -6.00 8.14
N LYS A 97 6.42 -5.81 9.44
CA LYS A 97 6.66 -6.87 10.43
C LYS A 97 5.75 -8.06 10.13
N LYS A 98 6.13 -9.26 10.60
CA LYS A 98 5.38 -10.51 10.32
C LYS A 98 3.92 -10.46 10.78
N ASN A 99 3.62 -9.69 11.83
CA ASN A 99 2.29 -9.51 12.39
C ASN A 99 1.65 -8.17 11.98
N GLN A 100 2.19 -7.47 10.97
CA GLN A 100 1.61 -6.24 10.46
C GLN A 100 0.94 -6.46 9.11
N GLU A 101 -0.20 -5.82 8.93
CA GLU A 101 -0.98 -5.91 7.70
C GLU A 101 -1.75 -4.62 7.41
N PHE A 102 -2.37 -4.59 6.24
CA PHE A 102 -3.29 -3.54 5.84
C PHE A 102 -4.72 -4.06 5.84
N LEU A 103 -5.60 -3.37 6.56
CA LEU A 103 -7.04 -3.64 6.65
C LEU A 103 -7.80 -2.52 5.91
N PHE A 104 -8.58 -2.88 4.90
CA PHE A 104 -9.37 -1.94 4.10
C PHE A 104 -10.50 -2.66 3.34
N SER A 105 -11.40 -1.87 2.73
CA SER A 105 -12.54 -2.35 1.93
C SER A 105 -13.53 -3.23 2.74
N TYR A 106 -14.40 -3.95 2.05
CA TYR A 106 -15.42 -4.85 2.60
C TYR A 106 -14.83 -6.00 3.42
N SER A 107 -13.56 -6.33 3.21
CA SER A 107 -12.83 -7.30 4.04
C SER A 107 -12.38 -6.76 5.40
N SER A 108 -12.56 -5.46 5.67
CA SER A 108 -12.11 -4.83 6.89
C SER A 108 -13.17 -4.86 7.98
N SER A 109 -12.82 -5.41 9.14
CA SER A 109 -13.60 -5.32 10.38
C SER A 109 -13.40 -3.99 11.14
N CYS A 110 -12.85 -2.98 10.47
CA CYS A 110 -12.52 -1.70 11.09
C CYS A 110 -13.70 -0.73 11.14
N LEU A 111 -13.96 -0.20 12.33
CA LEU A 111 -14.93 0.85 12.60
C LEU A 111 -14.22 2.15 12.97
N GLN A 112 -14.71 3.28 12.46
CA GLN A 112 -14.33 4.61 12.92
C GLN A 112 -15.49 5.23 13.70
N ASN A 113 -15.29 5.48 15.00
CA ASN A 113 -16.32 5.97 15.92
C ASN A 113 -17.60 5.11 15.86
N GLY A 114 -17.42 3.79 15.82
CA GLY A 114 -18.52 2.81 15.78
C GLY A 114 -19.23 2.66 14.44
N LYS A 115 -18.74 3.31 13.36
CA LYS A 115 -19.33 3.22 12.02
C LYS A 115 -18.35 2.63 11.02
N GLU A 116 -18.84 1.77 10.15
CA GLU A 116 -18.09 1.28 9.00
C GLU A 116 -17.74 2.43 8.06
N LYS A 117 -16.55 2.33 7.47
CA LYS A 117 -16.01 3.29 6.50
C LYS A 117 -15.22 2.51 5.45
N LEU A 118 -15.83 2.24 4.31
CA LEU A 118 -15.19 1.48 3.23
C LEU A 118 -13.95 2.18 2.64
N ASP A 119 -13.90 3.51 2.77
CA ASP A 119 -12.76 4.33 2.34
C ASP A 119 -11.66 4.43 3.42
N LEU A 120 -11.79 3.70 4.54
CA LEU A 120 -10.80 3.65 5.61
C LEU A 120 -9.74 2.58 5.29
N ILE A 121 -8.48 2.99 5.40
CA ILE A 121 -7.32 2.11 5.26
C ILE A 121 -6.52 2.18 6.55
N VAL A 122 -6.24 1.02 7.13
CA VAL A 122 -5.52 0.89 8.39
C VAL A 122 -4.28 0.03 8.18
N GLN A 123 -3.13 0.52 8.64
CA GLN A 123 -2.00 -0.35 8.96
C GLN A 123 -2.11 -0.77 10.42
N ALA A 124 -2.22 -2.07 10.66
CA ALA A 124 -2.40 -2.62 11.99
C ALA A 124 -1.35 -3.68 12.32
N GLU A 125 -1.12 -3.87 13.61
CA GLU A 125 -0.38 -5.00 14.17
C GLU A 125 -1.36 -5.96 14.85
N PHE A 126 -1.38 -7.21 14.41
CA PHE A 126 -2.17 -8.25 15.04
C PHE A 126 -1.55 -8.65 16.39
N LEU A 127 -2.36 -8.57 17.45
CA LEU A 127 -2.03 -8.96 18.81
C LEU A 127 -2.69 -10.31 19.13
N SER A 128 -1.99 -11.40 18.82
CA SER A 128 -2.53 -12.77 18.89
C SER A 128 -3.15 -13.13 20.25
N LYS A 129 -2.49 -12.77 21.36
CA LYS A 129 -2.97 -13.07 22.72
C LYS A 129 -4.33 -12.46 23.03
N ALA A 130 -4.60 -11.28 22.49
CA ALA A 130 -5.83 -10.53 22.73
C ALA A 130 -6.82 -10.62 21.55
N LYS A 131 -6.48 -11.38 20.50
CA LYS A 131 -7.25 -11.49 19.24
C LYS A 131 -7.76 -10.12 18.76
N THR A 132 -6.89 -9.12 18.77
CA THR A 132 -7.24 -7.75 18.38
C THR A 132 -6.12 -7.10 17.57
N TYR A 133 -6.41 -5.95 17.00
CA TYR A 133 -5.47 -5.16 16.21
C TYR A 133 -5.06 -3.90 16.95
N LYS A 134 -3.76 -3.66 17.04
CA LYS A 134 -3.19 -2.36 17.39
C LYS A 134 -3.06 -1.52 16.14
N ILE A 135 -3.77 -0.40 16.09
CA ILE A 135 -3.72 0.55 14.97
C ILE A 135 -2.38 1.29 14.99
N ILE A 136 -1.61 1.21 13.91
CA ILE A 136 -0.32 1.92 13.78
C ILE A 136 -0.53 3.24 13.05
N GLN A 137 -1.18 3.17 11.88
CA GLN A 137 -1.45 4.32 11.01
C GLN A 137 -2.79 4.13 10.32
N ALA A 138 -3.41 5.24 9.93
CA ALA A 138 -4.66 5.23 9.20
C ALA A 138 -4.68 6.30 8.11
N TRP A 139 -5.37 5.99 7.02
CA TRP A 139 -5.63 6.89 5.91
C TRP A 139 -7.09 6.77 5.49
N ARG A 140 -7.57 7.81 4.80
CA ARG A 140 -8.80 7.80 4.03
C ARG A 140 -8.48 7.86 2.56
N ALA A 141 -9.10 7.02 1.74
CA ALA A 141 -9.10 7.20 0.29
C ALA A 141 -10.11 8.28 -0.08
N ASN A 142 -9.63 9.49 -0.38
CA ASN A 142 -10.47 10.59 -0.82
C ASN A 142 -10.63 10.54 -2.34
N VAL A 143 -11.71 9.89 -2.81
CA VAL A 143 -11.95 9.71 -4.25
C VAL A 143 -12.25 11.02 -5.00
N LYS A 144 -12.66 12.08 -4.31
CA LYS A 144 -12.87 13.41 -4.93
C LYS A 144 -11.54 14.08 -5.25
N ARG A 145 -10.54 13.91 -4.38
CA ARG A 145 -9.19 14.43 -4.56
C ARG A 145 -8.25 13.43 -5.22
N GLU A 146 -8.71 12.19 -5.39
CA GLU A 146 -7.95 11.06 -5.89
C GLU A 146 -6.63 10.88 -5.10
N LYS A 147 -6.69 10.98 -3.77
CA LYS A 147 -5.54 10.90 -2.85
C LYS A 147 -5.80 10.07 -1.60
N PHE A 148 -4.72 9.49 -1.05
CA PHE A 148 -4.71 9.00 0.32
C PHE A 148 -4.46 10.16 1.29
N GLU A 149 -5.40 10.38 2.20
CA GLU A 149 -5.30 11.41 3.24
C GLU A 149 -4.99 10.74 4.57
N LYS A 150 -3.86 11.07 5.19
CA LYS A 150 -3.53 10.56 6.52
C LYS A 150 -4.56 11.10 7.53
N ILE A 151 -5.09 10.22 8.37
CA ILE A 151 -6.05 10.60 9.42
C ILE A 151 -5.54 10.16 10.79
N LEU A 152 -6.13 10.71 11.85
CA LEU A 152 -5.84 10.29 13.22
C LEU A 152 -6.39 8.88 13.46
N THR A 153 -5.65 8.09 14.24
CA THR A 153 -6.06 6.73 14.65
C THR A 153 -7.11 6.73 15.77
N LYS A 154 -7.34 7.88 16.41
CA LYS A 154 -8.31 8.03 17.50
C LYS A 154 -9.71 7.63 17.03
N GLY A 155 -10.35 6.74 17.79
CA GLY A 155 -11.70 6.26 17.50
C GLY A 155 -11.76 5.13 16.46
N ILE A 156 -10.63 4.70 15.91
CA ILE A 156 -10.57 3.53 15.02
C ILE A 156 -10.36 2.27 15.86
N LYS A 157 -11.21 1.27 15.63
CA LYS A 157 -11.11 -0.07 16.25
C LYS A 157 -11.28 -1.11 15.15
N CYS A 158 -10.41 -2.12 15.11
CA CYS A 158 -10.54 -3.25 14.20
C CYS A 158 -10.59 -4.54 15.01
N ALA A 159 -11.51 -5.44 14.66
CA ALA A 159 -11.68 -6.73 15.33
C ALA A 159 -10.98 -7.84 14.53
N TYR A 160 -10.45 -8.85 15.22
CA TYR A 160 -10.12 -10.09 14.51
C TYR A 160 -11.42 -10.86 14.30
N VAL A 161 -11.68 -11.27 13.07
CA VAL A 161 -12.82 -12.13 12.71
C VAL A 161 -12.22 -13.47 12.29
N GLU A 162 -12.56 -14.54 13.01
CA GLU A 162 -12.23 -15.90 12.58
C GLU A 162 -13.10 -16.20 11.36
N SER A 163 -12.45 -16.35 10.20
CA SER A 163 -13.08 -16.70 8.92
C SER A 163 -13.06 -18.20 8.71
#